data_AF-A0A2N1U345-F1
#
_entry.id   AF-A0A2N1U345-F1
#
_cell.length_a   1.000
_cell.length_b   1.000
_cell.length_c   1.000
_cell.angle_alpha   90.00
_cell.angle_beta   90.00
_cell.angle_gamma   90.00
#
_symmetry.space_group_name_H-M   'P 1'
#
loop_
_entity.id
_entity.type
_entity.pdbx_description
1 polymer ?
#
loop_
_entity_poly.entity_id
_entity_poly.type
_entity_poly.pdbx_seq_one_letter_code
_entity_poly.pdbx_strand_id
1 'polypeptide(L)'
;MEPADFAVRIEEVMAEECSKYECVLVDDDEIGILWTFVIEDTFSGFLSVEDNEETLKVRTVTLGMHLKDITDISREELLELFASNASLVSANFSVVKFPVAQDEAAPVIIDEGEDLEIDEDDEQPEMRDMLIIQTRLPFEAFSPDDFGGFVQNLLFQAEMYLTQSEDDDEDGAIGDFDDDESDDDDFDD
;
A
#
# COMPACT_ATOMS: atom_id res chain seq x y z
N MET A 1 13.67 -5.89 -20.53
CA MET A 1 14.92 -5.43 -19.86
C MET A 1 15.43 -6.58 -19.01
N GLU A 2 16.74 -6.78 -18.80
CA GLU A 2 17.18 -7.86 -17.91
C GLU A 2 16.93 -7.49 -16.43
N PRO A 3 16.67 -8.45 -15.53
CA PRO A 3 16.37 -8.17 -14.12
C PRO A 3 17.47 -7.41 -13.37
N ALA A 4 18.73 -7.71 -13.66
CA ALA A 4 19.87 -7.01 -13.06
C ALA A 4 19.93 -5.54 -13.51
N ASP A 5 19.71 -5.28 -14.80
CA ASP A 5 19.63 -3.91 -15.33
C ASP A 5 18.47 -3.14 -14.70
N PHE A 6 17.33 -3.80 -14.50
CA PHE A 6 16.17 -3.24 -13.82
C PHE A 6 16.49 -2.86 -12.38
N ALA A 7 17.09 -3.77 -11.61
CA ALA A 7 17.45 -3.54 -10.21
C ALA A 7 18.41 -2.36 -10.05
N VAL A 8 19.45 -2.28 -10.90
CA VAL A 8 20.37 -1.13 -10.91
C VAL A 8 19.60 0.15 -11.25
N ARG A 9 18.77 0.13 -12.30
CA ARG A 9 18.09 1.34 -12.75
C ARG A 9 17.06 1.84 -11.74
N ILE A 10 16.31 0.96 -11.08
CA ILE A 10 15.32 1.38 -10.09
C ILE A 10 16.00 1.99 -8.86
N GLU A 11 17.16 1.48 -8.45
CA GLU A 11 17.93 2.06 -7.35
C GLU A 11 18.49 3.45 -7.70
N GLU A 12 18.93 3.65 -8.95
CA GLU A 12 19.32 4.99 -9.43
C GLU A 12 18.14 5.97 -9.35
N VAL A 13 16.96 5.57 -9.81
CA VAL A 13 15.75 6.41 -9.77
C VAL A 13 15.32 6.68 -8.32
N MET A 14 15.32 5.67 -7.45
CA MET A 14 14.98 5.85 -6.03
C MET A 14 15.99 6.75 -5.31
N ALA A 15 17.27 6.69 -5.65
CA ALA A 15 18.28 7.59 -5.10
C ALA A 15 18.05 9.06 -5.51
N GLU A 16 17.42 9.30 -6.66
CA GLU A 16 17.08 10.63 -7.16
C GLU A 16 15.75 11.16 -6.59
N GLU A 17 14.74 10.29 -6.47
CA GLU A 17 13.37 10.69 -6.15
C GLU A 17 12.97 10.49 -4.68
N CYS A 18 13.63 9.60 -3.95
CA CYS A 18 13.28 9.25 -2.57
C CYS A 18 14.20 9.94 -1.56
N SER A 19 13.64 10.29 -0.41
CA SER A 19 14.41 10.76 0.75
C SER A 19 15.25 9.64 1.37
N LYS A 20 14.73 8.39 1.35
CA LYS A 20 15.41 7.17 1.77
C LYS A 20 14.90 6.00 0.94
N TYR A 21 15.75 5.00 0.69
CA TYR A 21 15.34 3.71 0.15
C TYR A 21 16.28 2.61 0.65
N GLU A 22 15.79 1.38 0.66
CA GLU A 22 16.53 0.19 1.08
C GLU A 22 16.06 -1.02 0.25
N CYS A 23 17.01 -1.83 -0.22
CA CYS A 23 16.72 -3.14 -0.78
C CYS A 23 16.63 -4.16 0.37
N VAL A 24 15.43 -4.67 0.61
CA VAL A 24 15.12 -5.53 1.77
C VAL A 24 15.25 -7.02 1.43
N LEU A 25 15.10 -7.37 0.15
CA LEU A 25 15.19 -8.75 -0.30
C LEU A 25 15.87 -8.84 -1.65
N VAL A 26 16.76 -9.82 -1.79
CA VAL A 26 17.42 -10.23 -3.03
C VAL A 26 17.06 -11.68 -3.36
N ASP A 27 17.17 -12.06 -4.63
CA ASP A 27 17.01 -13.44 -5.10
C ASP A 27 18.29 -14.28 -4.97
N ASP A 28 18.25 -15.52 -5.49
CA ASP A 28 19.38 -16.47 -5.46
C ASP A 28 20.61 -15.99 -6.25
N ASP A 29 20.44 -15.05 -7.18
CA ASP A 29 21.49 -14.43 -7.99
C ASP A 29 21.95 -13.07 -7.42
N GLU A 30 21.56 -12.74 -6.18
CA GLU A 30 21.83 -11.47 -5.49
C GLU A 30 21.20 -10.24 -6.18
N ILE A 31 20.14 -10.45 -6.99
CA ILE A 31 19.40 -9.35 -7.64
C ILE A 31 18.29 -8.90 -6.70
N GLY A 32 18.17 -7.58 -6.49
CA GLY A 32 17.08 -7.00 -5.69
C GLY A 32 15.69 -7.40 -6.22
N ILE A 33 14.80 -7.77 -5.30
CA ILE A 33 13.41 -8.15 -5.61
C ILE A 33 12.38 -7.45 -4.71
N LEU A 34 12.82 -6.82 -3.62
CA LEU A 34 11.97 -5.99 -2.77
C LEU A 34 12.74 -4.77 -2.31
N TRP A 35 12.18 -3.60 -2.56
CA TRP A 35 12.68 -2.33 -2.05
C TRP A 35 11.60 -1.65 -1.24
N THR A 36 12.00 -0.99 -0.16
CA THR A 36 11.17 -0.05 0.59
C THR A 36 11.73 1.34 0.43
N PHE A 37 10.86 2.34 0.38
CA PHE A 37 11.27 3.73 0.16
C PHE A 37 10.41 4.71 0.95
N VAL A 38 10.97 5.90 1.17
CA VAL A 38 10.32 7.05 1.80
C VAL A 38 10.51 8.28 0.92
N ILE A 39 9.42 9.00 0.66
CA ILE A 39 9.38 10.22 -0.15
C ILE A 39 9.02 11.39 0.75
N GLU A 40 9.82 12.46 0.65
CA GLU A 40 9.65 13.70 1.42
C GLU A 40 9.47 13.49 2.94
N ASP A 41 10.10 12.45 3.51
CA ASP A 41 9.96 12.01 4.91
C ASP A 41 8.49 11.79 5.37
N THR A 42 7.55 11.68 4.43
CA THR A 42 6.11 11.67 4.71
C THR A 42 5.44 10.40 4.21
N PHE A 43 5.69 10.04 2.95
CA PHE A 43 5.06 8.89 2.31
C PHE A 43 6.04 7.74 2.28
N SER A 44 5.59 6.54 2.67
CA SER A 44 6.39 5.33 2.54
C SER A 44 5.70 4.34 1.61
N GLY A 45 6.49 3.49 0.98
CA GLY A 45 6.00 2.49 0.06
C GLY A 45 7.00 1.37 -0.18
N PHE A 46 6.64 0.48 -1.08
CA PHE A 46 7.47 -0.64 -1.50
C PHE A 46 7.34 -0.90 -2.99
N LEU A 47 8.40 -1.44 -3.59
CA LEU A 47 8.39 -2.00 -4.93
C LEU A 47 8.86 -3.45 -4.83
N SER A 48 8.06 -4.39 -5.32
CA SER A 48 8.40 -5.80 -5.35
C SER A 48 8.38 -6.37 -6.77
N VAL A 49 9.26 -7.33 -7.01
CA VAL A 49 9.33 -8.12 -8.23
C VAL A 49 9.06 -9.57 -7.85
N GLU A 50 7.96 -10.13 -8.37
CA GLU A 50 7.52 -11.48 -8.05
C GLU A 50 7.55 -12.38 -9.29
N ASP A 51 8.22 -13.52 -9.18
CA ASP A 51 8.20 -14.58 -10.19
C ASP A 51 6.97 -15.47 -9.99
N ASN A 52 5.92 -15.18 -10.77
CA ASN A 52 4.70 -15.98 -10.75
C ASN A 52 4.77 -17.17 -11.73
N GLU A 53 5.92 -17.84 -11.81
CA GLU A 53 6.15 -18.94 -12.77
C GLU A 53 5.14 -20.09 -12.61
N GLU A 54 4.72 -20.37 -11.37
CA GLU A 54 3.79 -21.45 -11.07
C GLU A 54 2.33 -21.15 -11.47
N THR A 55 1.94 -19.88 -11.49
CA THR A 55 0.54 -19.46 -11.66
C THR A 55 0.30 -18.79 -13.02
N LEU A 56 0.95 -17.65 -13.25
CA LEU A 56 0.71 -16.78 -14.39
C LEU A 56 1.80 -16.90 -15.47
N LYS A 57 2.92 -17.57 -15.16
CA LYS A 57 4.11 -17.68 -16.04
C LYS A 57 4.63 -16.32 -16.50
N VAL A 58 4.43 -15.29 -15.69
CA VAL A 58 4.81 -13.92 -15.97
C VAL A 58 5.36 -13.31 -14.67
N ARG A 59 6.56 -12.74 -14.75
CA ARG A 59 7.11 -11.91 -13.67
C ARG A 59 6.29 -10.63 -13.55
N THR A 60 5.98 -10.20 -12.33
CA THR A 60 5.19 -8.98 -12.09
C THR A 60 5.95 -8.01 -11.22
N VAL A 61 5.76 -6.72 -11.48
CA VAL A 61 6.18 -5.62 -10.61
C VAL A 61 4.94 -5.15 -9.85
N THR A 62 5.06 -5.05 -8.53
CA THR A 62 4.06 -4.42 -7.67
C THR A 62 4.67 -3.17 -7.05
N LEU A 63 3.99 -2.03 -7.18
CA LEU A 63 4.35 -0.79 -6.50
C LEU A 63 3.20 -0.44 -5.55
N GLY A 64 3.50 -0.31 -4.26
CA GLY A 64 2.53 -0.02 -3.21
C GLY A 64 2.93 1.17 -2.35
N MET A 65 1.93 1.93 -1.91
CA MET A 65 2.07 3.05 -0.97
C MET A 65 1.32 2.73 0.32
N HIS A 66 1.96 2.95 1.46
CA HIS A 66 1.31 2.87 2.78
C HIS A 66 0.47 4.13 3.01
N LEU A 67 -0.77 3.95 3.48
CA LEU A 67 -1.73 5.04 3.62
C LEU A 67 -2.11 5.31 5.08
N LYS A 68 -2.68 4.31 5.76
CA LYS A 68 -3.29 4.48 7.08
C LYS A 68 -3.30 3.19 7.88
N ASP A 69 -3.07 3.30 9.18
CA ASP A 69 -3.32 2.22 10.15
C ASP A 69 -4.83 1.99 10.28
N ILE A 70 -5.27 0.76 10.03
CA ILE A 70 -6.66 0.33 10.04
C ILE A 70 -6.88 -0.84 11.02
N THR A 71 -5.98 -1.02 11.99
CA THR A 71 -6.07 -2.13 12.97
C THR A 71 -7.41 -2.18 13.70
N ASP A 72 -7.97 -1.02 14.04
CA ASP A 72 -9.22 -0.88 14.78
C ASP A 72 -10.41 -0.47 13.89
N ILE A 73 -10.29 -0.54 12.56
CA ILE A 73 -11.36 -0.15 11.63
C ILE A 73 -12.58 -1.07 11.79
N SER A 74 -13.79 -0.50 11.70
CA SER A 74 -15.00 -1.33 11.70
C SER A 74 -15.13 -2.12 10.39
N ARG A 75 -15.96 -3.17 10.42
CA ARG A 75 -16.23 -3.97 9.23
C ARG A 75 -16.93 -3.13 8.15
N GLU A 76 -17.86 -2.29 8.56
CA GLU A 76 -18.65 -1.43 7.69
C GLU A 76 -17.74 -0.44 6.93
N GLU A 77 -16.89 0.29 7.66
CA GLU A 77 -15.91 1.21 7.06
C GLU A 77 -14.93 0.49 6.13
N LEU A 78 -14.46 -0.70 6.50
CA LEU A 78 -13.56 -1.50 5.64
C LEU A 78 -14.25 -1.93 4.33
N LEU A 79 -15.54 -2.28 4.39
CA LEU A 79 -16.32 -2.66 3.21
C LEU A 79 -16.57 -1.47 2.28
N GLU A 80 -16.84 -0.29 2.85
CA GLU A 80 -16.98 0.96 2.09
C GLU A 80 -15.68 1.32 1.40
N LEU A 81 -14.55 1.23 2.12
CA LEU A 81 -13.23 1.45 1.56
C LEU A 81 -12.94 0.52 0.38
N PHE A 82 -13.25 -0.77 0.51
CA PHE A 82 -13.06 -1.72 -0.57
C PHE A 82 -14.10 -1.64 -1.68
N ALA A 83 -15.25 -1.00 -1.47
CA ALA A 83 -16.17 -0.68 -2.55
C ALA A 83 -15.53 0.31 -3.53
N SER A 84 -14.69 1.24 -3.05
CA SER A 84 -13.94 2.20 -3.87
C SER A 84 -12.99 1.54 -4.87
N ASN A 85 -12.57 0.29 -4.65
CA ASN A 85 -11.77 -0.47 -5.62
C ASN A 85 -12.44 -0.61 -7.00
N ALA A 86 -13.78 -0.56 -7.06
CA ALA A 86 -14.50 -0.62 -8.34
C ALA A 86 -14.24 0.60 -9.24
N SER A 87 -13.81 1.72 -8.66
CA SER A 87 -13.61 3.00 -9.34
C SER A 87 -12.13 3.34 -9.55
N LEU A 88 -11.21 2.63 -8.89
CA LEU A 88 -9.76 2.79 -9.08
C LEU A 88 -9.32 2.34 -10.48
N VAL A 89 -8.34 3.05 -11.03
CA VAL A 89 -7.79 2.78 -12.36
C VAL A 89 -6.42 2.15 -12.22
N SER A 90 -6.33 0.87 -12.59
CA SER A 90 -5.09 0.07 -12.52
C SER A 90 -4.44 0.06 -11.13
N ALA A 91 -5.24 0.22 -10.08
CA ALA A 91 -4.81 0.18 -8.69
C ALA A 91 -5.87 -0.52 -7.84
N ASN A 92 -5.49 -0.97 -6.65
CA ASN A 92 -6.42 -1.45 -5.63
C ASN A 92 -5.94 -1.05 -4.24
N PHE A 93 -6.90 -0.86 -3.34
CA PHE A 93 -6.68 -0.92 -1.92
C PHE A 93 -6.56 -2.36 -1.46
N SER A 94 -5.60 -2.59 -0.56
CA SER A 94 -5.35 -3.87 0.10
C SER A 94 -4.92 -3.64 1.54
N VAL A 95 -5.03 -4.69 2.37
CA VAL A 95 -4.45 -4.70 3.72
C VAL A 95 -3.16 -5.51 3.70
N VAL A 96 -2.14 -5.01 4.38
CA VAL A 96 -0.92 -5.77 4.69
C VAL A 96 -0.63 -5.69 6.19
N LYS A 97 0.04 -6.70 6.74
CA LYS A 97 0.52 -6.68 8.11
C LYS A 97 1.84 -5.91 8.17
N PHE A 98 1.90 -4.88 8.99
CA PHE A 98 3.07 -4.03 9.16
C PHE A 98 3.60 -4.15 10.60
N PRO A 99 4.89 -4.43 10.82
CA PRO A 99 5.46 -4.50 12.15
C PRO A 99 5.55 -3.10 12.77
N VAL A 100 5.13 -2.96 14.02
CA VAL A 100 5.37 -1.75 14.80
C VAL A 100 6.84 -1.71 15.19
N ALA A 101 7.54 -0.64 14.84
CA ALA A 101 8.88 -0.41 15.33
C ALA A 101 8.81 -0.29 16.86
N GLN A 102 9.45 -1.22 17.58
CA GLN A 102 9.69 -1.06 19.00
C GLN A 102 10.72 0.05 19.17
N ASP A 103 10.32 1.19 19.74
CA ASP A 103 11.24 2.28 20.04
C ASP A 103 12.40 1.76 20.93
N GLU A 104 13.62 1.94 20.44
CA GLU A 104 14.90 1.76 21.14
C GLU A 104 15.18 0.39 21.80
N ALA A 105 15.43 -0.65 21.00
CA ALA A 105 16.35 -1.71 21.47
C ALA A 105 17.76 -1.10 21.59
N ALA A 106 18.15 -0.73 22.81
CA ALA A 106 19.48 -0.21 23.12
C ALA A 106 20.57 -1.14 22.54
N PRO A 107 21.66 -0.61 21.98
CA PRO A 107 22.68 -1.43 21.35
C PRO A 107 23.28 -2.37 22.40
N VAL A 108 23.04 -3.68 22.23
CA VAL A 108 23.67 -4.72 23.04
C VAL A 108 25.15 -4.71 22.69
N ILE A 109 25.96 -4.09 23.55
CA ILE A 109 27.42 -4.20 23.49
C ILE A 109 27.75 -5.62 23.92
N ILE A 110 28.10 -6.48 22.95
CA ILE A 110 28.58 -7.83 23.21
C ILE A 110 30.01 -7.72 23.77
N ASP A 111 30.19 -7.91 25.08
CA ASP A 111 31.49 -8.19 25.68
C ASP A 111 31.74 -9.70 25.58
N GLU A 112 32.80 -10.10 24.90
CA GLU A 112 33.13 -11.51 24.62
C GLU A 112 33.48 -12.25 25.92
N GLY A 113 32.49 -12.84 26.60
CA GLY A 113 32.80 -13.71 27.74
C GLY A 113 31.66 -14.26 28.59
N GLU A 114 30.39 -13.91 28.35
CA GLU A 114 29.28 -14.39 29.17
C GLU A 114 28.30 -15.24 28.33
N ASP A 115 28.06 -16.48 28.76
CA ASP A 115 27.03 -17.35 28.18
C ASP A 115 25.67 -16.69 28.42
N LEU A 116 25.09 -16.09 27.38
CA LEU A 116 23.75 -15.51 27.43
C LEU A 116 22.73 -16.64 27.53
N GLU A 117 22.03 -16.70 28.67
CA GLU A 117 20.66 -17.22 28.69
C GLU A 117 19.83 -16.26 27.82
N ILE A 118 19.53 -16.68 26.59
CA ILE A 118 18.58 -15.96 25.73
C ILE A 118 17.22 -16.16 26.40
N ASP A 119 16.71 -15.12 27.05
CA ASP A 119 15.31 -15.10 27.50
C ASP A 119 14.43 -15.36 26.27
N GLU A 120 13.70 -16.48 26.25
CA GLU A 120 12.76 -16.87 25.18
C GLU A 120 11.53 -15.93 25.10
N ASP A 121 11.54 -14.82 25.84
CA ASP A 121 10.56 -13.73 25.78
C ASP A 121 10.96 -12.69 24.71
N ASP A 122 11.42 -13.15 23.54
CA ASP A 122 11.44 -12.32 22.32
C ASP A 122 9.97 -12.00 21.98
N GLU A 123 9.45 -10.90 22.56
CA GLU A 123 8.13 -10.35 22.22
C GLU A 123 8.10 -10.13 20.71
N GLN A 124 7.39 -11.02 20.00
CA GLN A 124 7.17 -10.87 18.56
C GLN A 124 6.67 -9.45 18.30
N PRO A 125 7.23 -8.74 17.30
CA PRO A 125 6.83 -7.37 17.03
C PRO A 125 5.32 -7.33 16.82
N GLU A 126 4.65 -6.41 17.50
CA GLU A 126 3.22 -6.20 17.34
C GLU A 126 2.93 -5.88 15.87
N MET A 127 2.03 -6.64 15.24
CA MET A 127 1.69 -6.48 13.83
C MET A 127 0.38 -5.71 13.69
N ARG A 128 0.42 -4.58 12.99
CA ARG A 128 -0.76 -3.76 12.68
C ARG A 128 -1.29 -4.00 11.28
N ASP A 129 -2.58 -3.76 11.09
CA ASP A 129 -3.19 -3.78 9.76
C ASP A 129 -2.98 -2.42 9.10
N MET A 130 -2.22 -2.41 8.01
CA MET A 130 -1.91 -1.22 7.25
C MET A 130 -2.70 -1.24 5.94
N LEU A 131 -3.46 -0.17 5.69
CA LEU A 131 -4.05 0.07 4.39
C LEU A 131 -2.96 0.50 3.41
N ILE A 132 -2.92 -0.15 2.27
CA ILE A 132 -2.08 0.22 1.14
C ILE A 132 -2.93 0.48 -0.09
N ILE A 133 -2.43 1.33 -0.99
CA ILE A 133 -2.85 1.34 -2.39
C ILE A 133 -1.70 0.81 -3.23
N GLN A 134 -1.99 -0.05 -4.19
CA GLN A 134 -0.96 -0.66 -5.01
C GLN A 134 -1.41 -0.81 -6.46
N THR A 135 -0.42 -0.81 -7.36
CA THR A 135 -0.58 -1.25 -8.74
C THR A 135 0.28 -2.48 -8.99
N ARG A 136 -0.21 -3.39 -9.84
CA ARG A 136 0.50 -4.60 -10.24
C ARG A 136 0.50 -4.71 -11.75
N LEU A 137 1.68 -4.85 -12.32
CA LEU A 137 1.91 -4.84 -13.76
C LEU A 137 2.78 -6.02 -14.16
N PRO A 138 2.64 -6.55 -15.39
CA PRO A 138 3.67 -7.41 -15.97
C PRO A 138 5.02 -6.69 -15.96
N PHE A 139 6.10 -7.41 -15.69
CA PHE A 139 7.45 -6.85 -15.58
C PHE A 139 7.85 -6.01 -16.81
N GLU A 140 7.51 -6.48 -18.02
CA GLU A 140 7.80 -5.77 -19.28
C GLU A 140 6.97 -4.48 -19.47
N ALA A 141 5.94 -4.25 -18.66
CA ALA A 141 5.08 -3.07 -18.74
C ALA A 141 5.46 -1.96 -17.75
N PHE A 142 6.46 -2.19 -16.88
CA PHE A 142 6.95 -1.21 -15.93
C PHE A 142 8.36 -0.76 -16.32
N SER A 143 8.53 0.52 -16.65
CA SER A 143 9.84 1.13 -16.77
C SER A 143 10.25 1.71 -15.43
N PRO A 144 11.48 1.47 -14.94
CA PRO A 144 11.99 2.14 -13.74
C PRO A 144 11.87 3.67 -13.78
N ASP A 145 12.04 4.27 -14.96
CA ASP A 145 11.94 5.72 -15.16
C ASP A 145 10.51 6.27 -14.95
N ASP A 146 9.49 5.40 -14.96
CA ASP A 146 8.10 5.78 -14.74
C ASP A 146 7.71 5.72 -13.24
N PHE A 147 8.64 5.32 -12.36
CA PHE A 147 8.41 5.13 -10.92
C PHE A 147 7.67 6.31 -10.27
N GLY A 148 8.20 7.53 -10.40
CA GLY A 148 7.57 8.72 -9.83
C GLY A 148 6.17 8.99 -10.37
N GLY A 149 5.92 8.70 -11.64
CA GLY A 149 4.59 8.81 -12.25
C GLY A 149 3.58 7.84 -11.65
N PHE A 150 4.00 6.59 -11.40
CA PHE A 150 3.14 5.62 -10.72
C PHE A 150 2.88 6.00 -9.26
N VAL A 151 3.90 6.47 -8.52
CA VAL A 151 3.72 6.93 -7.14
C VAL A 151 2.71 8.09 -7.08
N GLN A 152 2.88 9.11 -7.92
CA GLN A 152 1.97 10.26 -7.96
C GLN A 152 0.54 9.83 -8.29
N ASN A 153 0.37 8.92 -9.25
CA ASN A 153 -0.95 8.39 -9.62
C ASN A 153 -1.60 7.60 -8.46
N LEU A 154 -0.82 6.82 -7.71
CA LEU A 154 -1.33 6.09 -6.54
C LEU A 154 -1.75 7.06 -5.43
N LEU A 155 -0.91 8.03 -5.10
CA LEU A 155 -1.21 9.03 -4.06
C LEU A 155 -2.43 9.88 -4.42
N PHE A 156 -2.54 10.31 -5.68
CA PHE A 156 -3.71 11.06 -6.17
C PHE A 156 -5.01 10.26 -6.05
N GLN A 157 -4.98 8.97 -6.44
CA GLN A 157 -6.15 8.11 -6.31
C GLN A 157 -6.50 7.85 -4.84
N ALA A 158 -5.50 7.66 -3.96
CA ALA A 158 -5.73 7.51 -2.54
C ALA A 158 -6.38 8.76 -1.93
N GLU A 159 -5.85 9.95 -2.24
CA GLU A 159 -6.39 11.22 -1.77
C GLU A 159 -7.86 11.38 -2.19
N MET A 160 -8.17 11.14 -3.47
CA MET A 160 -9.52 11.30 -4.00
C MET A 160 -10.56 10.42 -3.31
N TYR A 161 -10.21 9.19 -2.92
CA TYR A 161 -11.15 8.24 -2.32
C TYR A 161 -11.12 8.20 -0.79
N LEU A 162 -10.05 8.65 -0.14
CA LEU A 162 -9.98 8.75 1.31
C LEU A 162 -10.55 10.07 1.84
N THR A 163 -10.49 11.15 1.07
CA THR A 163 -11.11 12.44 1.47
C THR A 163 -12.63 12.44 1.24
N GLN A 164 -13.12 11.74 0.22
CA GLN A 164 -14.57 11.58 -0.02
C GLN A 164 -15.31 10.89 1.12
N SER A 165 -14.66 9.97 1.84
CA SER A 165 -15.27 9.32 3.01
C SER A 165 -15.37 10.23 4.24
N GLU A 166 -14.62 11.34 4.30
CA GLU A 166 -14.66 12.27 5.44
C GLU A 166 -15.72 13.38 5.23
N ASP A 167 -16.01 13.75 3.98
CA ASP A 167 -16.98 14.81 3.66
C ASP A 167 -18.45 14.34 3.70
N ASP A 168 -18.73 13.03 3.61
CA ASP A 168 -20.10 12.48 3.72
C ASP A 168 -20.63 12.47 5.17
N ASP A 169 -19.78 12.76 6.17
CA ASP A 169 -20.17 12.88 7.57
C ASP A 169 -20.53 14.32 8.00
N GLU A 170 -20.30 15.33 7.13
CA GLU A 170 -20.44 16.75 7.53
C GLU A 170 -21.15 17.66 6.50
N ASP A 171 -22.24 17.21 5.86
CA ASP A 171 -23.31 18.08 5.31
C ASP A 171 -24.44 17.18 4.74
N GLY A 172 -25.73 17.30 5.05
CA GLY A 172 -26.52 18.34 5.67
C GLY A 172 -27.99 17.95 5.47
N ALA A 173 -28.83 18.30 6.44
CA ALA A 173 -30.26 18.10 6.40
C ALA A 173 -30.89 18.66 5.11
N ILE A 174 -31.42 17.77 4.28
CA ILE A 174 -32.46 18.07 3.29
C ILE A 174 -33.59 17.10 3.65
N GLY A 175 -34.52 17.50 4.51
CA GLY A 175 -35.59 18.39 4.10
C GLY A 175 -36.81 17.51 3.91
N ASP A 176 -37.66 17.52 4.92
CA ASP A 176 -39.05 17.03 4.96
C ASP A 176 -39.71 17.07 3.56
N PHE A 177 -39.76 15.92 2.88
CA PHE A 177 -40.63 15.72 1.73
C PHE A 177 -41.83 14.88 2.20
N ASP A 178 -42.64 15.50 3.04
CA ASP A 178 -44.09 15.28 2.99
C ASP A 178 -44.56 15.80 1.63
N ASP A 179 -44.81 14.88 0.69
CA ASP A 179 -45.77 15.14 -0.40
C ASP A 179 -46.55 13.84 -0.65
N ASP A 180 -47.46 13.63 0.29
CA ASP A 180 -48.66 12.82 0.14
C ASP A 180 -49.58 13.54 -0.84
N GLU A 181 -49.63 13.12 -2.10
CA GLU A 181 -50.83 13.27 -2.92
C GLU A 181 -50.83 12.22 -4.04
N SER A 182 -51.57 11.15 -3.77
CA SER A 182 -52.20 10.29 -4.75
C SER A 182 -53.03 11.12 -5.73
N ASP A 183 -52.85 10.94 -7.02
CA ASP A 183 -53.94 11.12 -7.98
C ASP A 183 -53.84 10.07 -9.09
N ASP A 184 -54.83 9.20 -9.06
CA ASP A 184 -55.31 8.38 -10.17
C ASP A 184 -55.57 9.26 -11.39
N ASP A 185 -55.20 8.80 -12.59
CA ASP A 185 -56.01 9.08 -13.77
C ASP A 185 -55.80 8.03 -14.86
N ASP A 186 -56.85 7.22 -15.00
CA ASP A 186 -57.30 6.36 -16.07
C ASP A 186 -56.66 6.57 -17.46
N PHE A 187 -56.11 5.49 -18.02
CA PHE A 187 -56.00 5.30 -19.47
C PHE A 187 -56.89 4.12 -19.88
N ASP A 188 -58.09 4.45 -20.35
CA ASP A 188 -58.96 3.57 -21.16
C ASP A 188 -59.05 4.14 -22.59
N ASP A 189 -58.97 3.21 -23.55
CA ASP A 189 -59.18 3.26 -25.02
C ASP A 189 -57.97 3.56 -25.95
#